data_AF-A0AAJ1Q4I1-F1
#
_entry.id   AF-A0AAJ1Q4I1-F1
#
_cell.length_a   1.000
_cell.length_b   1.000
_cell.length_c   1.000
_cell.angle_alpha   90.00
_cell.angle_beta   90.00
_cell.angle_gamma   90.00
#
_symmetry.space_group_name_H-M   'P 1'
#
loop_
_entity.id
_entity.type
_entity.pdbx_description
1 polymer ?
#
loop_
_entity_poly.entity_id
_entity_poly.type
_entity_poly.pdbx_seq_one_letter_code
_entity_poly.pdbx_strand_id
1 'polypeptide(L)'
;MKKNGHHPNGRQRWYCKECRYSFTATDDRQKHAQEFAEFLTYITTTTPRRQSTPNTRTWDRKHAWCWQTRPIWTPTGQVYDQVFIDGTYIAYNWCVLIASTHEGMIAYQLCDRESKAAYLALLHRLPAPIVVTTD
;
A
#
# COMPACT_ATOMS: atom_id res chain seq x y z
N MET A 1 -24.38 -23.35 -2.36
CA MET A 1 -23.57 -23.81 -3.53
C MET A 1 -23.59 -25.33 -3.63
N LYS A 2 -23.42 -25.91 -4.83
CA LYS A 2 -23.35 -27.37 -5.07
C LYS A 2 -22.12 -27.71 -5.93
N LYS A 3 -21.45 -28.84 -5.68
CA LYS A 3 -20.40 -29.38 -6.57
C LYS A 3 -21.02 -29.79 -7.91
N ASN A 4 -20.44 -29.35 -9.03
CA ASN A 4 -20.94 -29.56 -10.39
C ASN A 4 -19.85 -30.09 -11.33
N GLY A 5 -19.23 -31.20 -10.93
CA GLY A 5 -18.15 -31.83 -11.69
C GLY A 5 -16.82 -31.07 -11.64
N HIS A 6 -15.91 -31.42 -12.55
CA HIS A 6 -14.58 -30.83 -12.67
C HIS A 6 -14.40 -30.22 -14.06
N HIS A 7 -13.55 -29.19 -14.17
CA HIS A 7 -13.04 -28.75 -15.47
C HIS A 7 -12.06 -29.79 -16.05
N PRO A 8 -11.76 -29.75 -17.36
CA PRO A 8 -10.78 -30.63 -17.99
C PRO A 8 -9.38 -30.59 -17.34
N ASN A 9 -9.04 -29.48 -16.67
CA ASN A 9 -7.81 -29.31 -15.90
C ASN A 9 -7.91 -29.79 -14.44
N GLY A 10 -8.94 -30.58 -14.09
CA GLY A 10 -9.13 -31.17 -12.77
C GLY A 10 -9.67 -30.24 -11.67
N ARG A 11 -9.93 -28.95 -11.96
CA ARG A 11 -10.46 -28.01 -10.95
C ARG A 11 -11.94 -28.25 -10.65
N GLN A 12 -12.31 -28.22 -9.36
CA GLN A 12 -13.70 -28.36 -8.92
C GLN A 12 -14.57 -27.20 -9.44
N ARG A 13 -15.60 -27.54 -10.21
CA ARG A 13 -16.63 -26.59 -10.65
C ARG A 13 -17.76 -26.56 -9.63
N TRP A 14 -18.23 -25.37 -9.31
CA TRP A 14 -19.32 -25.07 -8.39
C TRP A 14 -20.52 -24.53 -9.15
N TYR A 15 -21.71 -24.85 -8.66
CA TYR A 15 -22.99 -24.36 -9.19
C TYR A 15 -23.77 -23.61 -8.12
N CYS A 16 -24.20 -22.41 -8.49
CA CYS A 16 -25.09 -21.55 -7.73
C CYS A 16 -26.53 -21.92 -8.08
N LYS A 17 -27.33 -22.36 -7.09
CA LYS A 17 -28.73 -22.76 -7.34
C LYS A 17 -29.67 -21.57 -7.57
N GLU A 18 -29.36 -20.42 -6.97
CA GLU A 18 -30.16 -19.19 -7.12
C GLU A 18 -29.91 -18.53 -8.47
N CYS A 19 -28.66 -18.20 -8.75
CA CYS A 19 -28.25 -17.50 -9.96
C CYS A 19 -28.05 -18.42 -11.19
N ARG A 20 -28.17 -19.74 -11.02
CA ARG A 20 -27.98 -20.78 -12.06
C ARG A 20 -26.63 -20.73 -12.80
N TYR A 21 -25.64 -20.07 -12.21
CA TYR A 21 -24.31 -19.90 -12.78
C TYR A 21 -23.33 -20.98 -12.30
N SER A 22 -22.48 -21.45 -13.21
CA SER A 22 -21.37 -22.37 -12.90
C SER A 22 -20.05 -21.62 -12.93
N PHE A 23 -19.20 -21.82 -11.92
CA PHE A 23 -17.87 -21.22 -11.85
C PHE A 23 -16.86 -22.19 -11.21
N THR A 24 -15.57 -21.96 -11.43
CA THR A 24 -14.50 -22.58 -10.65
C THR A 24 -14.04 -21.61 -9.58
N ALA A 25 -13.89 -22.07 -8.34
CA ALA A 25 -13.24 -21.27 -7.32
C ALA A 25 -11.74 -21.21 -7.65
N THR A 26 -11.19 -20.00 -7.73
CA THR A 26 -9.75 -19.78 -7.88
C THR A 26 -9.22 -19.21 -6.58
N ASP A 27 -8.15 -19.82 -6.05
CA ASP A 27 -7.40 -19.23 -4.95
C ASP A 27 -6.27 -18.38 -5.53
N ASP A 28 -6.53 -17.09 -5.71
CA ASP A 28 -5.56 -16.15 -6.27
C ASP A 28 -4.61 -15.59 -5.20
N ARG A 29 -4.65 -16.05 -3.94
CA ARG A 29 -3.83 -15.49 -2.85
C ARG A 29 -2.34 -15.57 -3.14
N GLN A 30 -1.86 -16.75 -3.56
CA GLN A 30 -0.44 -16.93 -3.86
C GLN A 30 -0.01 -16.08 -5.05
N LYS A 31 -0.87 -15.99 -6.07
CA LYS A 31 -0.66 -15.13 -7.23
C LYS A 31 -0.56 -13.67 -6.80
N HIS A 32 -1.57 -13.13 -6.10
CA HIS A 32 -1.57 -11.75 -5.62
C HIS A 32 -0.38 -11.46 -4.69
N ALA A 33 0.04 -12.41 -3.84
CA ALA A 33 1.22 -12.24 -3.01
C ALA A 33 2.50 -12.07 -3.86
N GLN A 34 2.66 -12.85 -4.93
CA GLN A 34 3.77 -12.70 -5.86
C GLN A 34 3.72 -11.37 -6.61
N GLU A 35 2.56 -10.98 -7.14
CA GLU A 35 2.38 -9.69 -7.82
C GLU A 35 2.67 -8.52 -6.88
N PHE A 36 2.27 -8.61 -5.62
CA PHE A 36 2.54 -7.57 -4.64
C PHE A 36 4.04 -7.48 -4.30
N ALA A 37 4.76 -8.60 -4.22
CA ALA A 37 6.21 -8.59 -4.02
C ALA A 37 6.97 -7.96 -5.21
N GLU A 38 6.54 -8.26 -6.45
CA GLU A 38 7.04 -7.59 -7.66
C GLU A 38 6.77 -6.07 -7.60
N PHE A 39 5.56 -5.68 -7.19
CA PHE A 39 5.17 -4.28 -7.05
C PHE A 39 5.99 -3.55 -5.98
N LEU A 40 6.20 -4.15 -4.81
CA LEU A 40 7.03 -3.58 -3.74
C LEU A 40 8.45 -3.34 -4.24
N THR A 41 9.05 -4.33 -4.90
CA THR A 41 10.39 -4.20 -5.50
C THR A 41 10.43 -3.03 -6.47
N TYR A 42 9.40 -2.88 -7.31
CA TYR A 42 9.31 -1.77 -8.26
C TYR A 42 9.26 -0.40 -7.56
N ILE A 43 8.46 -0.22 -6.51
CA ILE A 43 8.31 1.09 -5.86
C ILE A 43 9.46 1.45 -4.90
N THR A 44 10.21 0.46 -4.40
CA THR A 44 11.33 0.69 -3.47
C THR A 44 12.71 0.69 -4.13
N THR A 45 12.80 0.40 -5.43
CA THR A 45 14.07 0.42 -6.17
C THR A 45 14.17 1.67 -7.04
N THR A 46 15.41 2.09 -7.31
CA THR A 46 15.71 3.20 -8.24
C THR A 46 15.82 2.74 -9.69
N THR A 47 15.66 1.44 -9.95
CA THR A 47 15.80 0.87 -11.29
C THR A 47 14.69 1.41 -12.20
N PRO A 48 15.04 1.99 -13.36
CA PRO A 48 14.05 2.50 -14.28
C PRO A 48 13.10 1.39 -14.74
N ARG A 49 11.80 1.68 -14.70
CA ARG A 49 10.73 0.76 -15.10
C ARG A 49 10.93 0.12 -16.48
N ARG A 50 11.47 0.90 -17.44
CA ARG A 50 11.77 0.45 -18.81
C ARG A 50 12.80 -0.69 -18.87
N GLN A 51 13.66 -0.80 -17.87
CA GLN A 51 14.67 -1.85 -17.77
C GLN A 51 14.13 -3.11 -17.07
N SER A 52 13.04 -2.99 -16.31
CA SER A 52 12.50 -4.07 -15.49
C SER A 52 11.44 -4.92 -16.19
N THR A 53 10.75 -4.37 -17.20
CA THR A 53 9.63 -5.07 -17.86
C THR A 53 9.58 -4.84 -19.38
N PRO A 54 9.46 -5.90 -20.21
CA PRO A 54 9.37 -5.76 -21.67
C PRO A 54 8.09 -5.06 -22.15
N ASN A 55 7.01 -5.09 -21.36
CA ASN A 55 5.73 -4.47 -21.71
C ASN A 55 5.11 -3.77 -20.49
N THR A 56 5.23 -2.45 -20.47
CA THR A 56 4.76 -1.58 -19.38
C THR A 56 3.24 -1.65 -19.18
N ARG A 57 2.45 -1.63 -20.26
CA ARG A 57 0.98 -1.64 -20.18
C ARG A 57 0.43 -2.91 -19.55
N THR A 58 1.02 -4.06 -19.89
CA THR A 58 0.62 -5.34 -19.31
C THR A 58 0.95 -5.37 -17.81
N TRP A 59 2.11 -4.84 -17.43
CA TRP A 59 2.51 -4.73 -16.03
C TRP A 59 1.59 -3.78 -15.24
N ASP A 60 1.21 -2.63 -15.78
CA ASP A 60 0.28 -1.69 -15.11
C ASP A 60 -1.05 -2.37 -14.79
N ARG A 61 -1.65 -3.05 -15.78
CA ARG A 61 -2.92 -3.74 -15.57
C ARG A 61 -2.81 -4.86 -14.53
N LYS A 62 -1.68 -5.58 -14.52
CA LYS A 62 -1.40 -6.65 -13.55
C LYS A 62 -1.32 -6.11 -12.11
N HIS A 63 -0.69 -4.96 -11.91
CA HIS A 63 -0.44 -4.39 -10.58
C HIS A 63 -1.38 -3.24 -10.19
N ALA A 64 -2.38 -2.91 -11.02
CA ALA A 64 -3.31 -1.81 -10.76
C ALA A 64 -3.99 -1.92 -9.39
N TRP A 65 -4.32 -3.14 -8.96
CA TRP A 65 -4.92 -3.41 -7.67
C TRP A 65 -3.98 -3.11 -6.48
N CYS A 66 -2.66 -3.19 -6.68
CA CYS A 66 -1.67 -2.94 -5.62
C CYS A 66 -1.73 -1.48 -5.13
N TRP A 67 -2.07 -0.52 -6.00
CA TRP A 67 -2.27 0.89 -5.64
C TRP A 67 -3.46 1.13 -4.70
N GLN A 68 -4.39 0.17 -4.63
CA GLN A 68 -5.55 0.24 -3.73
C GLN A 68 -5.22 -0.30 -2.34
N THR A 69 -4.05 -0.93 -2.17
CA THR A 69 -3.58 -1.33 -0.84
C THR A 69 -3.29 -0.07 -0.01
N ARG A 70 -3.60 -0.15 1.28
CA ARG A 70 -3.26 0.89 2.25
C ARG A 70 -2.25 0.29 3.20
N PRO A 71 -1.07 0.91 3.40
CA PRO A 71 -0.15 0.43 4.41
C PRO A 71 -0.84 0.53 5.77
N ILE A 72 -0.88 -0.58 6.51
CA ILE A 72 -1.36 -0.58 7.88
C ILE A 72 -0.17 -0.22 8.75
N TRP A 73 -0.17 1.02 9.24
CA TRP A 73 0.77 1.46 10.26
C TRP A 73 0.15 1.21 11.62
N THR A 74 0.74 0.30 12.38
CA THR A 74 0.37 0.11 13.79
C THR A 74 1.29 0.99 14.62
N PRO A 75 0.77 1.98 15.37
CA PRO A 75 1.60 2.76 16.29
C PRO A 75 2.28 1.82 17.27
N THR A 76 3.61 1.89 17.37
CA THR A 76 4.40 1.08 18.29
C THR A 76 4.20 1.49 19.76
N GLY A 77 3.67 2.69 20.00
CA GLY A 77 3.54 3.27 21.35
C GLY A 77 4.88 3.73 21.95
N GLN A 78 5.96 3.65 21.17
CA GLN A 78 7.29 4.09 21.57
C GLN A 78 7.32 5.62 21.73
N VAL A 79 7.90 6.07 22.84
CA VAL A 79 8.24 7.48 23.05
C VAL A 79 9.63 7.70 22.47
N TYR A 80 9.76 8.68 21.57
CA TYR A 80 11.02 9.01 20.92
C TYR A 80 11.63 10.27 21.55
N ASP A 81 12.94 10.28 21.75
CA ASP A 81 13.65 11.44 22.29
C ASP A 81 13.59 12.63 21.31
N GLN A 82 13.80 12.37 20.02
CA GLN A 82 13.76 13.37 18.97
C GLN A 82 12.98 12.86 17.76
N VAL A 83 12.09 13.71 17.25
CA VAL A 83 11.35 13.49 16.00
C VAL A 83 11.60 14.66 15.05
N PHE A 84 12.00 14.35 13.83
CA PHE A 84 12.13 15.30 12.73
C PHE A 84 10.84 15.31 11.92
N ILE A 85 10.30 16.49 11.63
CA ILE A 85 9.15 16.63 10.73
C ILE A 85 9.56 17.52 9.57
N ASP A 86 9.34 17.00 8.37
CA ASP A 86 9.60 17.70 7.11
C ASP A 86 8.41 17.57 6.16
N GLY A 87 8.17 18.63 5.38
CA GLY A 87 7.08 18.74 4.42
C GLY A 87 7.58 18.63 2.98
N THR A 88 7.18 17.59 2.26
CA THR A 88 7.51 17.45 0.84
C THR A 88 6.28 17.68 -0.03
N TYR A 89 6.32 18.73 -0.86
CA TYR A 89 5.32 18.97 -1.89
C TYR A 89 5.45 17.96 -3.03
N ILE A 90 4.32 17.37 -3.42
CA ILE A 90 4.17 16.42 -4.52
C ILE A 90 3.19 16.98 -5.55
N ALA A 91 3.04 16.27 -6.67
CA ALA A 91 2.19 16.70 -7.78
C ALA A 91 0.74 17.00 -7.34
N TYR A 92 0.08 17.87 -8.12
CA TYR A 92 -1.33 18.26 -7.93
C TYR A 92 -1.62 19.00 -6.62
N ASN A 93 -0.69 19.84 -6.15
CA ASN A 93 -0.82 20.63 -4.93
C ASN A 93 -1.12 19.77 -3.69
N TRP A 94 -0.47 18.62 -3.60
CA TRP A 94 -0.46 17.81 -2.39
C TRP A 94 0.89 17.99 -1.70
N CYS A 95 0.90 17.83 -0.38
CA CYS A 95 2.07 17.79 0.46
C CYS A 95 1.99 16.55 1.36
N VAL A 96 3.14 15.94 1.61
CA VAL A 96 3.30 14.88 2.59
C VAL A 96 4.15 15.43 3.74
N LEU A 97 3.56 15.52 4.92
CA LEU A 97 4.32 15.72 6.16
C LEU A 97 4.83 14.37 6.63
N ILE A 98 6.13 14.25 6.86
CA ILE A 98 6.78 13.00 7.29
C ILE A 98 7.40 13.23 8.66
N ALA A 99 6.98 12.45 9.66
CA ALA A 99 7.66 12.34 10.93
C ALA A 99 8.67 11.20 10.86
N SER A 100 9.94 11.48 11.19
CA SER A 100 11.02 10.51 11.16
C SER A 100 11.94 10.63 12.38
N THR A 101 12.67 9.56 12.63
CA THR A 101 13.77 9.48 13.60
C THR A 101 15.05 9.13 12.84
N HIS A 102 16.17 9.00 13.54
CA HIS A 102 17.41 8.51 12.96
C HIS A 102 17.30 7.07 12.40
N GLU A 103 16.33 6.27 12.87
CA GLU A 103 16.09 4.90 12.39
C GLU A 103 15.19 4.85 11.15
N GLY A 104 14.41 5.91 10.91
CA GLY A 104 13.51 5.99 9.76
C GLY A 104 12.19 6.71 10.05
N MET A 105 11.29 6.66 9.07
CA MET A 105 9.94 7.23 9.16
C MET A 105 9.12 6.51 10.23
N ILE A 106 8.35 7.28 11.01
CA ILE A 106 7.45 6.76 12.06
C ILE A 106 5.98 7.12 11.84
N ALA A 107 5.70 8.20 11.10
CA ALA A 107 4.35 8.56 10.66
C ALA A 107 4.39 9.49 9.45
N TYR A 108 3.28 9.57 8.72
CA TYR A 108 3.12 10.53 7.61
C TYR A 108 1.69 11.05 7.53
N GLN A 109 1.50 12.30 7.12
CA GLN A 109 0.20 12.93 6.90
C GLN A 109 0.14 13.54 5.49
N LEU A 110 -0.87 13.17 4.71
CA LEU A 110 -1.17 13.85 3.46
C LEU A 110 -2.01 15.10 3.72
N CYS A 111 -1.68 16.21 3.07
CA CYS A 111 -2.40 17.47 3.13
C CYS A 111 -2.33 18.21 1.80
N ASP A 112 -3.21 19.18 1.59
CA ASP A 112 -3.19 20.12 0.46
C ASP A 112 -2.09 21.20 0.63
N ARG A 113 -1.83 21.57 1.88
CA ARG A 113 -0.76 22.48 2.27
C ARG A 113 -0.32 22.20 3.70
N GLU A 114 0.89 22.67 4.00
CA GLU A 114 1.36 22.72 5.37
C GLU A 114 0.49 23.68 6.19
N SER A 115 -0.11 23.14 7.25
CA SER A 115 -1.03 23.88 8.10
C SER A 115 -1.00 23.33 9.52
N LYS A 116 -1.34 24.16 10.50
CA LYS A 116 -1.46 23.72 11.90
C LYS A 116 -2.33 22.47 12.05
N ALA A 117 -3.42 22.38 11.30
CA ALA A 117 -4.31 21.22 11.33
C ALA A 117 -3.63 19.94 10.83
N ALA A 118 -2.84 20.03 9.76
CA ALA A 118 -2.08 18.90 9.22
C ALA A 118 -1.00 18.41 10.19
N TYR A 119 -0.25 19.34 10.79
CA TYR A 119 0.74 19.01 11.82
C TYR A 119 0.09 18.36 13.04
N LEU A 120 -1.04 18.86 13.52
CA LEU A 120 -1.77 18.23 14.63
C LEU A 120 -2.27 16.82 14.27
N ALA A 121 -2.80 16.62 13.06
CA ALA A 121 -3.24 15.30 12.59
C ALA A 121 -2.08 14.29 12.51
N LEU A 122 -0.86 14.75 12.21
CA LEU A 122 0.35 13.95 12.29
C LEU A 122 0.69 13.62 13.74
N LEU A 123 0.84 14.64 14.58
CA LEU A 123 1.30 14.50 15.97
C LEU A 123 0.33 13.71 16.85
N HIS A 124 -0.98 13.81 16.63
CA HIS A 124 -1.99 13.06 17.41
C HIS A 124 -1.87 11.54 17.29
N ARG A 125 -1.15 11.02 16.27
CA ARG A 125 -0.90 9.59 16.11
C ARG A 125 0.35 9.10 16.84
N LEU A 126 1.15 10.02 17.36
CA LEU A 126 2.41 9.72 18.03
C LEU A 126 2.28 10.00 19.53
N PRO A 127 2.86 9.17 20.40
CA PRO A 127 3.14 9.58 21.77
C PRO A 127 3.97 10.87 21.77
N ALA A 128 3.77 11.74 22.76
CA ALA A 128 4.48 13.00 22.84
C ALA A 128 6.00 12.76 22.94
N PRO A 129 6.81 13.20 21.95
CA PRO A 129 8.27 13.08 22.02
C PRO A 129 8.86 14.14 22.95
N ILE A 130 10.14 13.97 23.32
CA ILE A 130 10.84 14.96 24.15
C ILE A 130 11.10 16.24 23.34
N VAL A 131 11.55 16.09 22.09
CA VAL A 131 11.81 17.21 21.17
C VAL A 131 11.25 16.91 19.78
N VAL A 132 10.64 17.93 19.17
CA VAL A 132 10.33 17.96 17.74
C VAL A 132 11.22 18.99 17.06
N THR A 133 11.80 18.62 15.92
CA THR A 133 12.60 19.50 15.07
C THR A 133 11.94 19.62 13.71
N THR A 134 11.69 20.86 13.28
CA THR A 134 11.16 21.23 11.96
C THR A 134 12.00 22.38 11.42
N ASP A 135 11.91 22.67 10.12
CA ASP A 135 12.51 23.86 9.50
C ASP A 135 11.70 25.14 9.74
#